data_AF-H0SEG1-F1
#
_entry.id   AF-H0SEG1-F1
#
_cell.length_a   1.000
_cell.length_b   1.000
_cell.length_c   1.000
_cell.angle_alpha   90.00
_cell.angle_beta   90.00
_cell.angle_gamma   90.00
#
_symmetry.space_group_name_H-M   'P 1'
#
loop_
_entity.id
_entity.type
_entity.pdbx_description
1 polymer ?
#
loop_
_entity_poly.entity_id
_entity_poly.type
_entity_poly.pdbx_seq_one_letter_code
_entity_poly.pdbx_strand_id
1 'polypeptide(L)' 'MPRKLPPRQVIARSYPTWDYAMADRLIAWLDDCGYEIVEKAAHPDASLVPAAPEKETSLERSH' A
#
# COMPACT_ATOMS: atom_id res chain seq x y z
N MET A 1 7.11 1.47 20.74
CA MET A 1 7.68 1.90 19.44
C MET A 1 7.34 0.82 18.41
N PRO A 2 6.42 1.06 17.46
CA PRO A 2 6.16 0.09 16.40
C PRO A 2 7.45 -0.08 15.60
N ARG A 3 7.95 -1.31 15.52
CA ARG A 3 9.17 -1.62 14.75
C ARG A 3 8.81 -1.43 13.27
N LYS A 4 9.29 -0.35 12.66
CA LYS A 4 9.14 -0.10 11.22
C LYS A 4 9.90 -1.20 10.48
N LEU A 5 9.17 -1.99 9.70
CA LEU A 5 9.77 -3.02 8.87
C LEU A 5 10.33 -2.37 7.59
N PRO A 6 11.53 -2.75 7.13
CA PRO A 6 12.05 -2.31 5.86
C PRO A 6 11.15 -2.78 4.70
N PRO A 7 11.12 -2.07 3.56
CA PRO A 7 10.28 -2.40 2.40
C PRO A 7 10.36 -3.86 1.98
N ARG A 8 11.57 -4.42 1.93
CA ARG A 8 11.81 -5.84 1.62
C ARG A 8 11.01 -6.80 2.52
N GLN A 9 10.97 -6.54 3.83
CA GLN A 9 10.24 -7.37 4.78
C GLN A 9 8.73 -7.16 4.68
N VAL A 10 8.28 -5.95 4.38
CA VAL A 10 6.87 -5.67 4.15
C VAL A 10 6.38 -6.41 2.91
N ILE A 11 7.11 -6.34 1.80
CA ILE A 11 6.76 -7.01 0.54
C ILE A 11 6.72 -8.54 0.73
N ALA A 12 7.78 -9.14 1.30
CA ALA A 12 7.81 -10.59 1.54
C ALA A 12 6.69 -11.06 2.48
N ARG A 13 6.24 -10.21 3.41
CA ARG A 13 5.11 -10.52 4.30
C ARG A 13 3.75 -10.39 3.60
N SER A 14 3.62 -9.46 2.65
CA SER A 14 2.42 -9.26 1.85
C SER A 14 2.22 -10.35 0.80
N TYR A 15 3.31 -10.97 0.33
CA TYR A 15 3.29 -12.05 -0.67
C TYR A 15 3.90 -13.33 -0.10
N PRO A 16 3.10 -14.21 0.56
CA PRO A 16 3.61 -15.35 1.32
C PRO A 16 4.40 -16.39 0.51
N THR A 17 4.21 -16.42 -0.82
CA THR A 17 4.91 -17.33 -1.73
C THR A 17 6.20 -16.74 -2.29
N TRP A 18 6.47 -15.46 -2.05
CA TRP A 18 7.66 -14.78 -2.55
C TRP A 18 8.81 -14.90 -1.56
N ASP A 19 9.99 -15.23 -2.09
CA ASP A 19 11.22 -15.12 -1.33
C ASP A 19 11.72 -13.67 -1.27
N TYR A 20 12.73 -13.43 -0.44
CA TYR A 20 13.33 -12.09 -0.33
C TYR A 20 13.99 -11.63 -1.64
N ALA A 21 14.46 -12.54 -2.49
CA ALA A 21 15.06 -12.19 -3.77
C ALA A 21 14.01 -11.64 -4.76
N MET A 22 12.79 -12.18 -4.75
CA MET A 22 11.68 -11.67 -5.55
C MET A 22 11.24 -10.28 -5.04
N ALA A 23 11.24 -10.08 -3.73
CA ALA A 23 10.99 -8.77 -3.15
C ALA A 23 12.05 -7.75 -3.59
N ASP A 24 13.33 -8.14 -3.60
CA ASP A 24 14.43 -7.28 -4.06
C ASP A 24 14.33 -6.96 -5.56
N ARG A 25 13.92 -7.93 -6.39
CA ARG A 25 13.65 -7.69 -7.82
C ARG A 25 12.52 -6.70 -8.04
N LEU A 26 11.44 -6.78 -7.26
CA LEU A 26 10.34 -5.82 -7.34
C LEU A 26 10.82 -4.41 -6.96
N ILE A 27 11.60 -4.28 -5.88
CA ILE A 27 12.16 -3.00 -5.45
C ILE A 27 13.05 -2.41 -6.56
N ALA A 28 13.94 -3.20 -7.15
CA ALA A 28 14.79 -2.76 -8.25
C ALA A 28 13.98 -2.33 -9.48
N TRP A 29 12.94 -3.09 -9.84
CA TRP A 29 12.07 -2.74 -10.96
C TRP A 29 11.29 -1.43 -10.72
N LEU A 30 10.85 -1.18 -9.48
CA LEU A 30 10.20 0.08 -9.12
C LEU A 30 11.16 1.27 -9.25
N ASP A 31 12.41 1.11 -8.80
CA ASP A 31 13.47 2.12 -8.92
C ASP A 31 13.78 2.42 -10.40
N ASP A 32 13.96 1.38 -11.22
CA ASP A 32 14.18 1.51 -12.67
C ASP A 32 13.04 2.25 -13.40
N CYS A 33 11.81 2.09 -12.90
CA CYS A 33 10.63 2.77 -13.43
C CYS A 33 10.41 4.18 -12.84
N GLY A 34 11.27 4.62 -11.91
CA GLY A 34 11.19 5.91 -11.24
C GLY A 34 10.12 6.01 -10.16
N TYR A 35 9.63 4.89 -9.63
CA TYR A 35 8.69 4.85 -8.52
C TYR A 35 9.42 4.90 -7.17
N GLU A 36 8.95 5.76 -6.27
CA GLU A 36 9.47 5.85 -4.91
C GLU A 36 8.61 5.04 -3.91
N ILE A 37 9.25 4.20 -3.10
CA ILE A 37 8.57 3.45 -2.03
C ILE A 37 8.47 4.32 -0.79
N VAL A 38 7.32 4.96 -0.60
CA VAL A 38 7.01 5.78 0.58
C VAL A 38 6.29 4.97 1.65
N GLU A 39 6.47 5.34 2.93
CA GLU A 39 5.59 4.84 3.99
C GLU A 39 4.16 5.27 3.70
N LYS A 40 3.19 4.40 3.98
CA LYS A 40 1.77 4.70 3.81
C LYS A 40 1.33 5.75 4.85
N ALA A 41 1.65 7.02 4.61
CA ALA A 41 0.86 8.11 5.15
C ALA A 41 -0.51 8.10 4.45
N ALA A 42 -1.52 8.73 5.05
CA ALA A 42 -2.82 8.90 4.42
C ALA A 42 -2.71 9.86 3.22
N HIS A 43 -1.99 9.45 2.17
CA HIS A 43 -1.92 10.14 0.90
C HIS A 43 -3.11 9.68 0.06
N PRO A 44 -4.13 10.53 -0.15
CA PRO A 44 -5.26 10.19 -1.02
C PRO A 44 -4.81 9.88 -2.45
N ASP A 45 -3.67 10.44 -2.89
CA ASP A 45 -3.11 10.24 -4.24
C ASP A 45 -2.39 8.90 -4.46
N ALA A 46 -2.08 8.15 -3.40
CA ALA A 46 -1.49 6.81 -3.52
C ALA A 46 -2.56 5.71 -3.69
N SER A 47 -3.84 6.08 -3.68
CA SER A 47 -4.95 5.15 -3.90
C SER A 47 -5.10 4.85 -5.40
N LEU A 48 -4.73 3.64 -5.81
CA LEU A 48 -5.10 3.09 -7.12
C LEU A 48 -6.60 2.75 -7.23
N VAL A 49 -7.36 2.93 -6.15
CA VAL A 49 -8.83 2.88 -6.18
C VAL A 49 -9.30 4.27 -6.60
N PRO A 50 -9.99 4.42 -7.75
CA PRO A 50 -10.63 5.67 -8.10
C PRO A 50 -11.51 6.11 -6.93
N ALA A 51 -11.39 7.36 -6.49
CA ALA A 51 -12.26 7.92 -5.47
C ALA A 51 -13.72 7.78 -5.93
N ALA A 52 -14.40 6.75 -5.45
CA ALA A 52 -15.84 6.66 -5.62
C ALA A 52 -16.43 7.87 -4.88
N PRO A 53 -17.34 8.64 -5.51
CA PRO A 53 -17.93 9.79 -4.84
C PRO A 53 -18.62 9.28 -3.58
N GLU A 54 -18.29 9.92 -2.46
CA GLU A 54 -18.82 9.65 -1.13
C GLU A 54 -20.34 9.65 -1.19
N LYS A 55 -20.96 8.46 -1.20
CA LYS A 55 -22.36 8.35 -0.83
C LYS A 55 -22.40 8.39 0.68
N GLU A 56 -22.61 9.60 1.20
CA GLU A 56 -23.13 9.85 2.53
C GLU A 56 -24.34 8.94 2.76
N THR A 57 -24.13 7.77 3.39
CA THR A 57 -25.23 7.03 3.97
C THR A 57 -25.60 7.73 5.26
N SER A 58 -26.39 8.80 5.14
CA SER A 58 -27.18 9.35 6.22
C SER A 58 -28.13 8.26 6.69
N LEU A 59 -27.75 7.58 7.78
CA LEU A 59 -28.56 6.57 8.43
C LEU A 59 -29.62 7.28 9.28
N GLU A 60 -30.64 7.86 8.64
CA GLU A 60 -31.83 8.34 9.34
C GLU A 60 -32.67 7.11 9.72
N ARG A 61 -32.39 6.56 10.90
CA ARG A 61 -33.17 5.48 11.50
C ARG A 61 -34.44 6.07 12.11
N SER A 62 -35.49 6.17 11.31
CA SER A 62 -36.87 6.30 11.79
C SER A 62 -37.39 4.93 12.25
N HIS A 63 -37.64 4.77 13.55
CA HIS A 63 -38.80 4.05 14.10
C HIS A 63 -38.91 4.19 15.61
#